data_AF-J7KDL5-F1
#
_entry.id   AF-J7KDL5-F1
#
_cell.length_a   1.000
_cell.length_b   1.000
_cell.length_c   1.000
_cell.angle_alpha   90.00
_cell.angle_beta   90.00
_cell.angle_gamma   90.00
#
_symmetry.space_group_name_H-M   'P 1'
#
loop_
_entity.id
_entity.type
_entity.pdbx_description
1 polymer ?
#
loop_
_entity_poly.entity_id
_entity_poly.type
_entity_poly.pdbx_seq_one_letter_code
_entity_poly.pdbx_strand_id
1 'polypeptide(L)'
;MTSHRFGSNHQSQDGNVVRRYLIAGSRQSSNYWWAAIVTLGGLGFVLGGVSSGLQTDLLPFLSSRGIQFFPQGLVMSFYGGLGLLFGGYLWLSLFWDVGGGFNEFNPRSRSVRIFRWGFPGKTRRIDLLQSIAEVESIKVEIREGIRPRRTIYIRTRGSRDIPITSIGQPMTLIEMETEAADLARFIGVPIEMTA
;
A
#
# COMPACT_ATOMS: atom_id res chain seq x y z
N MET A 1 4.52 -18.89 15.87
CA MET A 1 5.25 -19.69 14.87
C MET A 1 4.32 -19.88 13.69
N THR A 2 4.25 -18.89 12.81
CA THR A 2 3.32 -18.85 11.67
C THR A 2 4.06 -18.14 10.55
N SER A 3 4.81 -18.91 9.78
CA SER A 3 5.38 -18.49 8.52
C SER A 3 4.23 -18.28 7.54
N HIS A 4 3.79 -17.02 7.42
CA HIS A 4 2.99 -16.62 6.27
C HIS A 4 3.88 -16.79 5.03
N ARG A 5 3.72 -17.93 4.36
CA ARG A 5 4.23 -18.16 3.01
C ARG A 5 3.79 -17.00 2.15
N PHE A 6 4.73 -16.13 1.81
CA PHE A 6 4.59 -15.26 0.65
C PHE A 6 4.45 -16.18 -0.55
N GLY A 7 3.23 -16.26 -1.08
CA GLY A 7 3.00 -16.81 -2.40
C GLY A 7 3.70 -15.91 -3.41
N SER A 8 4.96 -16.23 -3.70
CA SER A 8 5.57 -15.89 -4.98
C SER A 8 4.78 -16.65 -6.04
N ASN A 9 3.74 -16.02 -6.58
CA ASN A 9 3.11 -16.47 -7.82
C ASN A 9 4.13 -16.28 -8.96
N HIS A 10 5.11 -17.18 -9.02
CA HIS A 10 5.84 -17.49 -10.23
C HIS A 10 4.89 -18.27 -11.15
N GLN A 11 3.99 -17.56 -11.82
CA GLN A 11 3.38 -18.10 -13.04
C GLN A 11 4.37 -17.88 -14.18
N SER A 12 5.30 -18.82 -14.29
CA SER A 12 5.99 -19.13 -15.53
C SER A 12 5.01 -19.87 -16.43
N GLN A 13 4.44 -19.18 -17.41
CA GLN A 13 3.85 -19.81 -18.60
C GLN A 13 4.41 -19.12 -19.84
N ASP A 14 5.18 -19.92 -20.60
CA ASP A 14 5.63 -19.78 -21.98
C ASP A 14 6.62 -18.66 -22.38
N GLY A 15 7.83 -19.09 -22.75
CA GLY A 15 8.54 -18.64 -23.96
C GLY A 15 9.12 -17.23 -24.05
N ASN A 16 8.95 -16.35 -23.06
CA ASN A 16 9.52 -15.00 -23.06
C ASN A 16 9.90 -14.59 -21.64
N VAL A 17 11.20 -14.39 -21.37
CA VAL A 17 11.74 -14.17 -20.02
C VAL A 17 11.45 -12.75 -19.52
N VAL A 18 10.17 -12.43 -19.28
CA VAL A 18 9.72 -11.15 -18.70
C VAL A 18 9.48 -11.36 -17.21
N ARG A 19 10.14 -10.59 -16.34
CA ARG A 19 9.91 -10.62 -14.89
C ARG A 19 8.94 -9.52 -14.51
N ARG A 20 7.83 -9.89 -13.86
CA ARG A 20 6.83 -8.95 -13.36
C ARG A 20 6.69 -9.05 -11.85
N TYR A 21 6.92 -7.92 -11.17
CA TYR A 21 6.72 -7.78 -9.73
C TYR A 21 5.45 -6.99 -9.48
N LEU A 22 4.49 -7.58 -8.78
CA LEU A 22 3.26 -6.90 -8.37
C LEU A 22 3.52 -6.13 -7.09
N ILE A 23 3.03 -4.88 -7.02
CA ILE A 23 3.12 -4.04 -5.84
C ILE A 23 1.71 -3.82 -5.30
N ALA A 24 1.50 -4.31 -4.08
CA ALA A 24 0.28 -4.09 -3.33
C ALA A 24 0.22 -2.63 -2.86
N GLY A 25 -0.73 -1.87 -3.39
CA GLY A 25 -0.98 -0.48 -3.01
C GLY A 25 -1.84 -0.39 -1.76
N SER A 26 -2.98 0.31 -1.89
CA SER A 26 -3.95 0.45 -0.82
C SER A 26 -4.61 -0.89 -0.46
N ARG A 27 -4.67 -1.88 -1.35
CA ARG A 27 -5.32 -3.19 -1.14
C ARG A 27 -4.53 -4.16 -0.24
N GLN A 28 -3.90 -3.65 0.82
CA GLN A 28 -3.30 -4.47 1.86
C GLN A 28 -4.37 -4.91 2.87
N SER A 29 -4.26 -6.14 3.39
CA SER A 29 -5.18 -6.68 4.41
C SER A 29 -5.28 -5.77 5.65
N SER A 30 -4.17 -5.16 6.06
CA SER A 30 -4.14 -4.16 7.15
C SER A 30 -5.05 -2.96 6.87
N ASN A 31 -5.10 -2.49 5.62
CA ASN A 31 -5.92 -1.35 5.25
C ASN A 31 -7.41 -1.70 5.26
N TYR A 32 -7.78 -2.92 4.87
CA TYR A 32 -9.16 -3.42 5.03
C TYR A 32 -9.57 -3.50 6.50
N TRP A 33 -8.67 -3.97 7.36
CA TRP A 33 -8.91 -4.04 8.80
C TRP A 33 -9.16 -2.65 9.41
N TRP A 34 -8.30 -1.68 9.10
CA TRP A 34 -8.47 -0.30 9.57
C TRP A 34 -9.72 0.37 9.01
N ALA A 35 -10.02 0.18 7.73
CA ALA A 35 -11.25 0.70 7.12
C ALA A 35 -12.50 0.13 7.84
N ALA A 36 -12.51 -1.17 8.15
CA ALA A 36 -13.60 -1.80 8.88
C ALA A 36 -13.75 -1.23 10.30
N ILE A 37 -12.67 -1.14 11.08
CA ILE A 37 -12.69 -0.60 12.44
C ILE A 37 -13.20 0.85 12.46
N VAL A 38 -12.67 1.70 11.58
CA VAL A 38 -13.05 3.11 11.52
C VAL A 38 -14.52 3.27 11.12
N THR A 39 -14.99 2.50 10.13
CA THR A 39 -16.40 2.55 9.71
C THR A 39 -17.33 2.03 10.80
N LEU A 40 -17.01 0.91 11.46
CA LEU A 40 -17.82 0.35 12.55
C LEU A 40 -17.86 1.29 13.75
N GLY A 41 -16.72 1.87 14.13
CA GLY A 41 -16.63 2.87 15.19
C GLY A 41 -17.47 4.10 14.86
N GLY A 42 -17.27 4.69 13.66
CA GLY A 42 -18.04 5.83 13.20
C GLY A 42 -19.55 5.57 13.18
N LEU A 43 -19.97 4.41 12.69
CA LEU A 43 -21.37 3.98 12.69
C LEU A 43 -21.92 3.87 14.11
N GLY A 44 -21.18 3.26 15.03
CA GLY A 44 -21.57 3.16 16.44
C GLY A 44 -21.76 4.52 17.12
N PHE A 45 -20.86 5.47 16.86
CA PHE A 45 -20.96 6.84 17.39
C PHE A 45 -22.17 7.61 16.82
N VAL A 46 -22.43 7.50 15.50
CA VAL A 46 -23.63 8.11 14.89
C VAL A 46 -24.89 7.48 15.44
N LEU A 47 -24.96 6.15 15.48
CA LEU A 47 -26.13 5.45 16.01
C LEU A 47 -26.36 5.81 17.48
N GLY A 48 -25.33 5.86 18.32
CA GLY A 48 -25.45 6.29 19.72
C GLY A 48 -25.95 7.73 19.86
N GLY A 49 -25.46 8.64 19.01
CA GLY A 49 -25.90 10.03 19.00
C GLY A 49 -27.37 10.21 18.57
N VAL A 50 -27.79 9.54 17.49
CA VAL A 50 -29.19 9.55 17.01
C VAL A 50 -30.12 8.87 18.03
N SER A 51 -29.67 7.78 18.64
CA SER A 51 -30.37 7.02 19.68
C SER A 51 -30.64 7.90 20.92
N SER A 52 -29.68 8.74 21.29
CA SER A 52 -29.85 9.75 22.36
C SER A 52 -30.86 10.84 22.00
N GLY A 53 -30.93 11.25 20.73
CA GLY A 53 -31.91 12.25 20.25
C GLY A 53 -33.34 11.71 20.17
N LEU A 54 -33.51 10.44 19.78
CA LEU A 54 -34.82 9.79 19.65
C LEU A 54 -35.29 9.11 20.95
N GLN A 55 -34.42 8.99 21.96
CA GLN A 55 -34.65 8.22 23.20
C GLN A 55 -35.04 6.74 22.97
N THR A 56 -34.76 6.20 21.78
CA THR A 56 -35.02 4.82 21.39
C THR A 56 -33.70 4.07 21.28
N ASP A 57 -33.57 2.88 21.86
CA ASP A 57 -32.35 2.07 21.80
C ASP A 57 -32.13 1.50 20.38
N LEU A 58 -31.37 2.22 19.54
CA LEU A 58 -31.04 1.78 18.17
C LEU A 58 -29.99 0.64 18.14
N LEU A 59 -29.22 0.50 19.21
CA LEU A 59 -28.21 -0.54 19.36
C LEU A 59 -28.67 -1.54 20.42
N PRO A 60 -28.77 -2.85 20.08
CA PRO A 60 -29.36 -3.85 20.97
C PRO A 60 -28.56 -4.09 22.27
N PHE A 61 -27.32 -3.60 22.32
CA PHE A 61 -26.40 -3.74 23.45
C PHE A 61 -26.11 -2.42 24.19
N LEU A 62 -26.69 -1.29 23.80
CA LEU A 62 -26.46 0.02 24.44
C LEU A 62 -27.79 0.68 24.83
N SER A 63 -27.99 0.85 26.14
CA SER A 63 -29.14 1.60 26.66
C SER A 63 -28.90 3.11 26.54
N SER A 64 -29.70 3.78 25.74
CA SER A 64 -29.62 5.23 25.47
C SER A 64 -30.39 6.06 26.49
N ARG A 65 -31.09 5.41 27.43
CA ARG A 65 -31.87 6.06 28.49
C ARG A 65 -31.06 6.94 29.43
N GLY A 66 -29.73 6.78 29.48
CA GLY A 66 -28.82 7.58 30.31
C GLY A 66 -28.03 8.68 29.57
N ILE A 67 -28.12 8.76 28.23
CA ILE A 67 -27.31 9.69 27.45
C ILE A 67 -28.16 10.91 27.09
N GLN A 68 -27.83 12.08 27.64
CA GLN A 68 -28.43 13.34 27.23
C GLN A 68 -27.92 13.75 25.84
N PHE A 69 -28.85 14.09 24.93
CA PHE A 69 -28.50 14.44 23.56
C PHE A 69 -27.56 15.64 23.51
N PHE A 70 -27.81 16.66 24.34
CA PHE A 70 -26.91 17.80 24.49
C PHE A 70 -26.20 17.73 25.84
N PRO A 71 -24.86 17.90 25.90
CA PRO A 71 -23.92 18.04 24.78
C PRO A 71 -23.44 16.70 24.20
N GLN A 72 -23.58 15.60 24.95
CA GLN A 72 -22.86 14.35 24.70
C GLN A 72 -23.28 13.66 23.39
N GLY A 73 -24.59 13.48 23.15
CA GLY A 73 -25.09 12.87 21.91
C GLY A 73 -24.71 13.65 20.65
N LEU A 74 -24.69 14.98 20.72
CA LEU A 74 -24.26 15.86 19.63
C LEU A 74 -22.77 15.66 19.31
N VAL A 75 -21.92 15.61 20.33
CA VAL A 75 -20.48 15.34 20.17
C VAL A 75 -20.24 13.95 19.56
N MET A 76 -20.97 12.92 20.03
CA MET A 76 -20.90 11.57 19.48
C MET A 76 -21.32 11.55 18.00
N SER A 77 -22.38 12.26 17.64
CA SER A 77 -22.86 12.35 16.25
C SER A 77 -21.82 13.02 15.34
N PHE A 78 -21.18 14.09 15.82
CA PHE A 78 -20.17 14.82 15.07
C PHE A 78 -18.92 13.97 14.82
N TYR A 79 -18.34 13.38 15.87
CA TYR A 79 -17.17 12.50 15.71
C TYR A 79 -17.49 11.22 14.95
N GLY A 80 -18.70 10.67 15.10
CA GLY A 80 -19.18 9.55 14.30
C GLY A 80 -19.26 9.90 12.82
N GLY A 81 -19.79 11.08 12.48
CA GLY A 81 -19.84 11.58 11.11
C GLY A 81 -18.45 11.75 10.49
N LEU A 82 -17.50 12.34 11.22
CA LEU A 82 -16.10 12.42 10.79
C LEU A 82 -15.47 11.04 10.59
N GLY A 83 -15.75 10.10 11.51
CA GLY A 83 -15.30 8.71 11.41
C GLY A 83 -15.86 7.99 10.18
N LEU A 84 -17.14 8.18 9.86
CA LEU A 84 -17.76 7.63 8.65
C LEU A 84 -17.19 8.26 7.38
N LEU A 85 -16.96 9.58 7.36
CA LEU A 85 -16.34 10.26 6.23
C LEU A 85 -14.91 9.74 6.00
N PHE A 86 -14.13 9.60 7.06
CA PHE A 86 -12.78 9.06 6.99
C PHE A 86 -12.77 7.57 6.59
N GLY A 87 -13.67 6.77 7.15
CA GLY A 87 -13.86 5.37 6.75
C GLY A 87 -14.25 5.25 5.27
N GLY A 88 -15.17 6.09 4.80
CA GLY A 88 -15.53 6.20 3.39
C GLY A 88 -14.34 6.53 2.50
N TYR A 89 -13.49 7.48 2.91
CA TYR A 89 -12.23 7.78 2.22
C TYR A 89 -11.29 6.56 2.15
N LEU A 90 -11.16 5.78 3.24
CA LEU A 90 -10.33 4.56 3.24
C LEU A 90 -10.88 3.49 2.29
N TRP A 91 -12.18 3.22 2.34
CA TRP A 91 -12.85 2.28 1.42
C TRP A 91 -12.70 2.69 -0.04
N LEU A 92 -12.79 3.99 -0.30
CA LEU A 92 -12.69 4.54 -1.63
C LEU A 92 -11.23 4.47 -2.15
N SER A 93 -10.25 4.71 -1.27
CA SER A 93 -8.82 4.48 -1.56
C SER A 93 -8.53 3.00 -1.86
N LEU A 94 -9.15 2.07 -1.12
CA LEU A 94 -9.09 0.62 -1.37
C LEU A 94 -9.73 0.24 -2.72
N PHE A 95 -10.89 0.80 -3.01
CA PHE A 95 -11.63 0.57 -4.25
C PHE A 95 -10.78 0.95 -5.47
N TRP A 96 -10.15 2.13 -5.43
CA TRP A 96 -9.30 2.62 -6.50
C TRP A 96 -7.90 2.03 -6.57
N ASP A 97 -7.51 1.17 -5.61
CA ASP A 97 -6.18 0.57 -5.52
C ASP A 97 -5.05 1.61 -5.60
N VAL A 98 -5.22 2.72 -4.88
CA VAL A 98 -4.27 3.84 -4.90
C VAL A 98 -2.90 3.35 -4.44
N GLY A 99 -1.86 3.65 -5.21
CA GLY A 99 -0.48 3.20 -5.01
C GLY A 99 -0.19 1.78 -5.53
N GLY A 100 -1.21 1.04 -5.99
CA GLY A 100 -1.05 -0.31 -6.51
C GLY A 100 -0.42 -0.31 -7.90
N GLY A 101 0.26 -1.38 -8.27
CA GLY A 101 0.90 -1.40 -9.59
C GLY A 101 1.78 -2.61 -9.83
N PHE A 102 2.64 -2.48 -10.83
CA PHE A 102 3.61 -3.52 -11.16
C PHE A 102 4.89 -2.94 -11.75
N ASN A 103 5.98 -3.68 -11.59
CA ASN A 103 7.23 -3.46 -12.31
C ASN A 103 7.41 -4.61 -13.29
N GLU A 104 7.68 -4.30 -14.53
CA GLU A 104 7.95 -5.28 -15.58
C GLU A 104 9.34 -5.03 -16.16
N PHE A 105 10.15 -6.08 -16.17
CA PHE A 105 11.52 -6.07 -16.66
C PHE A 105 11.61 -7.04 -17.84
N ASN A 106 11.90 -6.50 -19.02
CA ASN A 106 12.07 -7.29 -20.23
C ASN A 106 13.49 -7.10 -20.80
N PRO A 107 14.41 -8.06 -20.56
CA PRO A 107 15.79 -7.99 -21.03
C PRO A 107 15.89 -8.15 -22.57
N ARG A 108 14.91 -8.80 -23.21
CA ARG A 108 14.89 -9.00 -24.67
C ARG A 108 14.47 -7.74 -25.41
N SER A 109 13.42 -7.04 -24.95
CA SER A 109 13.00 -5.76 -25.52
C SER A 109 13.80 -4.56 -24.97
N ARG A 110 14.78 -4.81 -24.09
CA ARG A 110 15.58 -3.79 -23.40
C ARG A 110 14.73 -2.68 -22.75
N SER A 111 13.62 -3.04 -22.14
CA SER A 111 12.69 -2.08 -21.53
C SER A 111 12.35 -2.41 -20.08
N VAL A 112 12.35 -1.38 -19.24
CA VAL A 112 11.82 -1.39 -17.88
C VAL A 112 10.53 -0.59 -17.86
N ARG A 113 9.44 -1.20 -17.42
CA ARG A 113 8.14 -0.55 -17.27
C ARG A 113 7.71 -0.54 -15.82
N ILE A 114 7.44 0.65 -15.30
CA ILE A 114 6.97 0.86 -13.93
C ILE A 114 5.60 1.48 -14.03
N PHE A 115 4.60 0.70 -13.63
CA PHE A 115 3.21 1.13 -13.63
C PHE A 115 2.71 1.31 -12.20
N ARG A 116 2.05 2.44 -11.93
CA ARG A 116 1.38 2.71 -10.66
C ARG A 116 0.02 3.36 -10.89
N TRP A 117 -0.95 2.98 -10.06
CA TRP A 117 -2.23 3.65 -9.91
C TRP A 117 -2.09 4.81 -8.92
N GLY A 118 -2.35 6.02 -9.37
CA GLY A 118 -2.48 7.20 -8.53
C GLY A 118 -3.91 7.40 -8.04
N PHE A 119 -4.13 8.55 -7.39
CA PHE A 119 -5.47 9.01 -7.01
C PHE A 119 -6.38 9.18 -8.24
N PRO A 120 -7.71 9.05 -8.07
CA PRO A 120 -8.68 9.32 -9.13
C PRO A 120 -8.45 10.72 -9.72
N GLY A 121 -8.44 10.82 -11.05
CA GLY A 121 -8.21 12.08 -11.75
C GLY A 121 -7.73 11.86 -13.19
N LYS A 122 -7.39 12.95 -13.88
CA LYS A 122 -6.93 12.94 -15.28
C LYS A 122 -5.61 12.17 -15.46
N THR A 123 -4.76 12.15 -14.44
CA THR A 123 -3.45 11.47 -14.44
C THR A 123 -3.44 10.32 -13.44
N ARG A 124 -4.46 9.46 -13.48
CA ARG A 124 -4.55 8.30 -12.58
C ARG A 124 -3.47 7.25 -12.86
N ARG A 125 -3.06 7.09 -14.13
CA ARG A 125 -2.08 6.06 -14.53
C ARG A 125 -0.72 6.71 -14.64
N ILE A 126 0.22 6.28 -13.80
CA ILE A 126 1.62 6.63 -13.91
C ILE A 126 2.30 5.45 -14.58
N ASP A 127 2.68 5.62 -15.85
CA ASP A 127 3.34 4.61 -16.65
C ASP A 127 4.70 5.16 -17.09
N LEU A 128 5.77 4.64 -16.49
CA LEU A 128 7.14 5.02 -16.76
C LEU A 128 7.77 3.88 -17.57
N LEU A 129 8.08 4.16 -18.84
CA LEU A 129 8.78 3.23 -19.72
C LEU A 129 10.17 3.79 -20.00
N GLN A 130 11.20 3.06 -19.58
CA GLN A 130 12.60 3.42 -19.74
C GLN A 130 13.37 2.31 -20.44
N SER A 131 14.45 2.67 -21.13
CA SER A 131 15.34 1.68 -21.73
C SER A 131 16.25 1.07 -20.66
N ILE A 132 16.54 -0.23 -20.75
CA ILE A 132 17.52 -0.90 -19.87
C ILE A 132 18.90 -0.24 -20.01
N ALA A 133 19.23 0.34 -21.17
CA ALA A 133 20.49 1.04 -21.37
C ALA A 133 20.63 2.32 -20.53
N GLU A 134 19.52 2.86 -20.04
CA GLU A 134 19.52 4.02 -19.15
C GLU A 134 19.67 3.60 -17.68
N VAL A 135 19.51 2.31 -17.34
CA VAL A 135 19.71 1.81 -15.98
C VAL A 135 21.21 1.73 -15.69
N GLU A 136 21.67 2.51 -14.72
CA GLU A 136 23.09 2.57 -14.34
C GLU A 136 23.43 1.51 -13.29
N SER A 137 22.61 1.39 -12.25
CA SER A 137 22.86 0.49 -11.13
C SER A 137 21.59 0.17 -10.36
N ILE A 138 21.63 -0.92 -9.60
CA ILE A 138 20.62 -1.25 -8.59
C ILE A 138 21.16 -0.79 -7.25
N LYS A 139 20.46 0.16 -6.64
CA LYS A 139 20.84 0.75 -5.37
C LYS A 139 20.05 0.12 -4.23
N VAL A 140 20.77 -0.36 -3.23
CA VAL A 140 20.22 -0.90 -1.99
C VAL A 140 20.40 0.15 -0.89
N GLU A 141 19.31 0.62 -0.30
CA GLU A 141 19.34 1.51 0.86
C GLU A 141 18.94 0.74 2.11
N ILE A 142 19.84 0.69 3.09
CA ILE A 142 19.60 0.10 4.40
C ILE A 142 19.72 1.24 5.41
N ARG A 143 18.60 1.65 6.01
CA ARG A 143 18.60 2.56 7.17
C ARG A 143 18.20 1.79 8.40
N GLU A 144 19.10 1.76 9.38
CA GLU A 144 18.85 1.19 10.70
C GLU A 144 18.43 2.28 11.71
N GLY A 145 17.65 1.92 12.73
CA GLY A 145 17.18 2.82 13.78
C GLY A 145 15.70 2.65 14.12
N ILE A 146 15.06 3.71 14.65
CA ILE A 146 13.66 3.69 15.12
C ILE A 146 12.67 3.41 13.97
N ARG A 147 13.03 3.77 12.74
CA ARG A 147 12.25 3.54 11.52
C ARG A 147 13.12 2.82 10.49
N PRO A 148 13.33 1.51 10.65
CA PRO A 148 14.17 0.77 9.73
C PRO A 148 13.57 0.80 8.33
N ARG A 149 14.39 1.09 7.32
CA ARG A 149 13.98 1.06 5.91
C ARG A 149 14.98 0.24 5.13
N ARG A 150 14.47 -0.74 4.39
CA ARG A 150 15.24 -1.59 3.47
C ARG A 150 14.54 -1.51 2.13
N THR A 151 15.11 -0.77 1.18
CA THR A 151 14.46 -0.46 -0.09
C THR A 151 15.45 -0.66 -1.23
N ILE A 152 15.01 -1.34 -2.29
CA ILE A 152 15.78 -1.49 -3.53
C ILE A 152 15.28 -0.45 -4.52
N TYR A 153 16.21 0.30 -5.12
CA TYR A 153 15.97 1.32 -6.12
C TYR A 153 16.66 0.96 -7.44
N ILE A 154 16.04 1.38 -8.55
CA ILE A 154 16.73 1.49 -9.85
C ILE A 154 17.29 2.91 -9.92
N ARG A 155 18.59 3.01 -10.17
CA ARG A 155 19.18 4.27 -10.63
C ARG A 155 19.20 4.29 -12.15
N THR A 156 18.59 5.32 -12.71
CA THR A 156 18.58 5.56 -14.16
C THR A 156 19.34 6.85 -14.46
N ARG A 157 20.13 6.86 -15.53
CA ARG A 157 20.88 8.01 -16.05
C ARG A 157 19.98 9.23 -16.22
N GLY A 158 20.23 10.26 -15.40
CA GLY A 158 19.50 11.54 -15.45
C GLY A 158 18.10 11.54 -14.85
N SER A 159 17.62 10.42 -14.29
CA SER A 159 16.32 10.32 -13.61
C SER A 159 16.47 10.07 -12.11
N ARG A 160 15.41 10.32 -11.34
CA ARG A 160 15.41 10.04 -9.89
C ARG A 160 15.45 8.54 -9.61
N ASP A 161 16.10 8.14 -8.51
CA ASP A 161 16.10 6.76 -8.00
C ASP A 161 14.64 6.26 -7.83
N ILE A 162 14.26 5.17 -8.52
CA ILE A 162 12.87 4.65 -8.49
C ILE A 162 12.80 3.41 -7.60
N PRO A 163 12.00 3.42 -6.52
CA PRO A 163 11.85 2.25 -5.66
C PRO A 163 11.10 1.11 -6.36
N ILE A 164 11.69 -0.08 -6.31
CA ILE A 164 11.15 -1.32 -6.92
C ILE A 164 10.40 -2.14 -5.88
N THR A 165 10.84 -2.10 -4.63
CA THR A 165 10.27 -2.90 -3.54
C THR A 165 8.90 -2.38 -3.13
N SER A 166 8.02 -3.31 -2.76
CA SER A 166 6.70 -2.98 -2.20
C SER A 166 6.84 -2.23 -0.88
N ILE A 167 6.05 -1.17 -0.69
CA ILE A 167 6.01 -0.41 0.56
C ILE A 167 5.17 -1.20 1.57
N GLY A 168 5.79 -1.66 2.66
CA GLY A 168 5.04 -2.33 3.73
C GLY A 168 5.92 -3.07 4.73
N GLN A 169 6.36 -4.28 4.37
CA GLN A 169 7.13 -5.12 5.28
C GLN A 169 8.63 -4.95 5.05
N PRO A 170 9.42 -4.72 6.11
CA PRO A 170 10.86 -4.77 6.00
C PRO A 170 11.25 -6.22 5.68
N MET A 171 11.73 -6.45 4.45
CA MET A 171 12.36 -7.72 4.08
C MET A 171 13.56 -7.98 5.00
N THR A 172 13.90 -9.24 5.20
CA THR A 172 15.15 -9.58 5.86
C THR A 172 16.34 -9.09 5.02
N LEU A 173 17.48 -8.85 5.66
CA LEU A 173 18.67 -8.38 4.95
C LEU A 173 19.08 -9.38 3.85
N ILE A 174 19.03 -10.67 4.17
CA ILE A 174 19.36 -11.77 3.26
C ILE A 174 18.42 -11.82 2.05
N GLU A 175 17.11 -11.73 2.27
CA GLU A 175 16.12 -11.72 1.18
C GLU A 175 16.34 -10.53 0.26
N MET A 176 16.59 -9.35 0.83
CA MET A 176 16.81 -8.12 0.07
C MET A 176 18.13 -8.18 -0.73
N GLU A 177 19.23 -8.66 -0.15
CA GLU A 177 20.48 -8.87 -0.87
C GLU A 177 20.33 -9.88 -2.01
N THR A 178 19.62 -10.97 -1.76
CA THR A 178 19.35 -12.01 -2.77
C THR A 178 18.52 -11.44 -3.91
N GLU A 179 17.43 -10.73 -3.61
CA GLU A 179 16.56 -10.10 -4.61
C GLU A 179 17.30 -9.03 -5.43
N ALA A 180 18.12 -8.20 -4.78
CA ALA A 180 18.95 -7.20 -5.44
C ALA A 180 19.99 -7.85 -6.37
N ALA A 181 20.67 -8.91 -5.91
CA ALA A 181 21.64 -9.65 -6.71
C ALA A 181 21.02 -10.35 -7.91
N ASP A 182 19.86 -10.98 -7.72
CA ASP A 182 19.13 -11.65 -8.79
C ASP A 182 18.57 -10.67 -9.82
N LEU A 183 18.16 -9.47 -9.40
CA LEU A 183 17.73 -8.42 -10.31
C LEU A 183 18.91 -7.82 -11.08
N ALA A 184 20.05 -7.60 -10.41
CA ALA A 184 21.27 -7.08 -11.02
C ALA A 184 21.80 -8.01 -12.10
N ARG A 185 21.84 -9.32 -11.81
CA ARG A 185 22.19 -10.37 -12.78
C ARG A 185 21.21 -10.43 -13.94
N PHE A 186 19.93 -10.21 -13.68
CA PHE A 186 18.90 -10.24 -14.71
C PHE A 186 18.97 -9.07 -15.69
N ILE A 187 19.31 -7.88 -15.20
CA ILE A 187 19.41 -6.66 -16.01
C ILE A 187 20.83 -6.50 -16.60
N GLY A 188 21.85 -7.03 -15.94
CA GLY A 188 23.25 -6.92 -16.34
C GLY A 188 23.93 -5.64 -15.85
N VAL A 189 23.54 -5.13 -14.67
CA VAL A 189 24.04 -3.86 -14.09
C VAL A 189 24.69 -4.08 -12.72
N PRO A 190 25.62 -3.22 -12.27
CA PRO A 190 26.23 -3.33 -10.95
C PRO A 190 25.25 -3.03 -9.80
N ILE A 191 25.60 -3.52 -8.62
CA ILE A 191 24.89 -3.25 -7.36
C ILE A 191 25.64 -2.16 -6.59
N GLU A 192 24.92 -1.15 -6.14
CA GLU A 192 25.42 -0.13 -5.20
C GLU A 192 24.76 -0.33 -3.83
N MET A 193 25.55 -0.45 -2.78
CA MET A 193 25.04 -0.50 -1.40
C MET A 193 25.26 0.86 -0.73
N THR A 194 24.19 1.44 -0.19
CA THR A 194 24.24 2.62 0.67
C THR A 194 23.71 2.22 2.05
N ALA A 195 24.60 2.25 3.03
CA ALA A 195 24.30 2.02 4.44
C ALA A 195 24.16 3.37 5.19
#